data_AF-A0AAD8UZ50-F1
#
_entry.id   AF-A0AAD8UZ50-F1
#
_cell.length_a   1.000
_cell.length_b   1.000
_cell.length_c   1.000
_cell.angle_alpha   90.00
_cell.angle_beta   90.00
_cell.angle_gamma   90.00
#
_symmetry.space_group_name_H-M   'P 1'
#
loop_
_entity.id
_entity.type
_entity.pdbx_description
1 polymer ?
#
loop_
_entity_poly.entity_id
_entity_poly.type
_entity_poly.pdbx_seq_one_letter_code
_entity_poly.pdbx_strand_id
1 'polypeptide(L)'
;MRPAFPSASLAGLVLSTTTAALVSRDGATGRLPALGWNSWNEYGCDINETVFLGAARRMVDYGLRDLGYEYVNIDDCWSDKALRRDAVTREIVVDGAKFPHGIKHTVDQIHAMGLKVGIYSDAGEFGPSGVNSVCVCVCVCVCVCDG
;
A
#
# COMPACT_ATOMS: atom_id res chain seq x y z
N MET A 1 68.84 -24.90 -21.53
CA MET A 1 67.56 -24.87 -22.27
C MET A 1 66.43 -24.79 -21.24
N ARG A 2 65.66 -23.68 -21.17
CA ARG A 2 64.49 -23.54 -20.29
C ARG A 2 63.23 -23.64 -21.14
N PRO A 3 62.16 -24.34 -20.70
CA PRO A 3 60.96 -24.49 -21.51
C PRO A 3 60.13 -23.19 -21.48
N ALA A 4 59.55 -22.84 -22.62
CA ALA A 4 58.58 -21.76 -22.74
C ALA A 4 57.18 -22.29 -22.38
N PHE A 5 56.49 -21.63 -21.46
CA PHE A 5 55.07 -21.88 -21.18
C PHE A 5 54.21 -20.98 -22.08
N PRO A 6 53.11 -21.49 -22.68
CA PRO A 6 52.22 -20.68 -23.50
C PRO A 6 51.34 -19.79 -22.62
N SER A 7 51.26 -18.49 -22.96
CA SER A 7 50.29 -17.57 -22.38
C SER A 7 48.88 -17.92 -22.88
N ALA A 8 48.03 -18.41 -21.97
CA ALA A 8 46.60 -18.53 -22.23
C ALA A 8 45.94 -17.16 -22.06
N SER A 9 45.43 -16.59 -23.15
CA SER A 9 44.63 -15.36 -23.10
C SER A 9 43.24 -15.70 -22.59
N LEU A 10 42.88 -15.18 -21.41
CA LEU A 10 41.53 -15.25 -20.85
C LEU A 10 40.63 -14.27 -21.59
N ALA A 11 39.78 -14.78 -22.49
CA ALA A 11 38.67 -14.01 -23.03
C ALA A 11 37.62 -13.83 -21.92
N GLY A 12 37.56 -12.64 -21.33
CA GLY A 12 36.57 -12.28 -20.32
C GLY A 12 35.18 -12.16 -20.95
N LEU A 13 34.28 -13.09 -20.62
CA LEU A 13 32.86 -12.99 -20.96
C LEU A 13 32.22 -11.91 -20.07
N VAL A 14 32.00 -10.71 -20.62
CA VAL A 14 31.23 -9.66 -19.95
C VAL A 14 29.75 -10.03 -20.03
N LEU A 15 29.24 -10.66 -18.98
CA LEU A 15 27.82 -10.94 -18.84
C LEU A 15 27.11 -9.62 -18.48
N SER A 16 26.54 -8.95 -19.49
CA SER A 16 25.71 -7.76 -19.27
C SER A 16 24.41 -8.20 -18.58
N THR A 17 24.35 -8.01 -17.27
CA THR A 17 23.15 -8.27 -16.48
C THR A 17 22.21 -7.09 -16.65
N THR A 18 21.26 -7.18 -17.57
CA THR A 18 20.12 -6.26 -17.62
C THR A 18 19.30 -6.48 -16.35
N THR A 19 19.56 -5.67 -15.33
CA THR A 19 18.73 -5.60 -14.13
C THR A 19 17.40 -4.99 -14.56
N ALA A 20 16.41 -5.82 -14.87
CA ALA A 20 15.04 -5.36 -15.01
C ALA A 20 14.55 -5.00 -13.60
N ALA A 21 14.80 -3.76 -13.19
CA ALA A 21 14.09 -3.19 -12.05
C ALA A 21 12.60 -3.26 -12.38
N LEU A 22 11.80 -3.78 -11.45
CA LEU A 22 10.33 -3.81 -11.55
C LEU A 22 9.82 -2.37 -11.45
N VAL A 23 9.92 -1.62 -12.54
CA VAL A 23 9.25 -0.33 -12.69
C VAL A 23 7.79 -0.65 -12.97
N SER A 24 6.88 0.01 -12.24
CA SER A 24 5.45 -0.06 -12.50
C SER A 24 5.14 0.16 -13.99
N ARG A 25 4.08 -0.48 -14.50
CA ARG A 25 3.68 -0.38 -15.92
C ARG A 25 3.42 1.05 -16.40
N ASP A 26 3.09 1.95 -15.48
CA ASP A 26 2.87 3.38 -15.77
C ASP A 26 4.17 4.21 -15.78
N GLY A 27 5.32 3.63 -15.41
CA GLY A 27 6.60 4.33 -15.29
C GLY A 27 6.68 5.35 -14.15
N ALA A 28 5.64 5.46 -13.32
CA ALA A 28 5.48 6.52 -12.32
C ALA A 28 5.30 5.97 -10.89
N THR A 29 4.46 4.95 -10.73
CA THR A 29 4.17 4.36 -9.42
C THR A 29 5.36 3.54 -8.91
N GLY A 30 5.67 3.66 -7.62
CA GLY A 30 6.75 2.91 -6.98
C GLY A 30 8.17 3.28 -7.45
N ARG A 31 8.35 4.41 -8.14
CA ARG A 31 9.69 4.87 -8.57
C ARG A 31 10.57 5.27 -7.39
N LEU A 32 9.95 5.75 -6.32
CA LEU A 32 10.58 6.05 -5.04
C LEU A 32 9.84 5.28 -3.93
N PRO A 33 10.49 5.03 -2.77
CA PRO A 33 9.81 4.50 -1.61
C PRO A 33 8.59 5.36 -1.26
N ALA A 34 7.43 4.71 -1.06
CA ALA A 34 6.25 5.39 -0.57
C ALA A 34 6.46 5.82 0.88
N LEU A 35 6.21 7.09 1.18
CA LEU A 35 6.27 7.65 2.53
C LEU A 35 4.86 8.00 3.01
N GLY A 36 4.56 7.66 4.26
CA GLY A 36 3.22 7.83 4.79
C GLY A 36 3.07 7.37 6.22
N TRP A 37 1.81 7.20 6.62
CA TRP A 37 1.40 6.70 7.92
C TRP A 37 0.47 5.49 7.76
N ASN A 38 0.46 4.60 8.74
CA ASN A 38 -0.43 3.43 8.80
C ASN A 38 -1.11 3.36 10.17
N SER A 39 -2.39 2.97 10.18
CA SER A 39 -3.22 2.98 11.39
C SER A 39 -2.89 1.90 12.43
N TRP A 40 -2.27 0.79 12.04
CA TRP A 40 -2.20 -0.42 12.85
C TRP A 40 -1.44 -0.23 14.16
N ASN A 41 -0.26 0.40 14.10
CA ASN A 41 0.65 0.50 15.25
C ASN A 41 0.05 1.25 16.45
N GLU A 42 -0.88 2.17 16.20
CA GLU A 42 -1.52 2.97 17.25
C GLU A 42 -2.95 2.50 17.54
N TYR A 43 -3.73 2.23 16.50
CA TYR A 43 -5.18 2.05 16.65
C TYR A 43 -5.64 0.60 16.49
N GLY A 44 -4.86 -0.28 15.85
CA GLY A 44 -5.30 -1.64 15.54
C GLY A 44 -6.72 -1.68 14.97
N CYS A 45 -7.62 -2.42 15.63
CA CYS A 45 -9.03 -2.53 15.24
C CYS A 45 -9.93 -1.40 15.78
N ASP A 46 -9.42 -0.46 16.58
CA ASP A 46 -10.17 0.72 17.06
C ASP A 46 -10.10 1.90 16.07
N ILE A 47 -9.89 1.60 14.79
CA ILE A 47 -9.91 2.57 13.69
C ILE A 47 -11.35 2.91 13.28
N ASN A 48 -11.61 4.19 13.04
CA ASN A 48 -12.87 4.71 12.50
C ASN A 48 -12.63 5.97 11.66
N GLU A 49 -13.68 6.45 10.99
CA GLU A 49 -13.65 7.62 10.10
C GLU A 49 -13.05 8.87 10.78
N THR A 50 -13.43 9.15 12.03
CA THR A 50 -12.95 10.34 12.75
C THR A 50 -11.45 10.25 13.03
N VAL A 51 -10.98 9.09 13.47
CA VAL A 51 -9.55 8.85 13.75
C VAL A 51 -8.74 8.94 12.46
N PHE A 52 -9.21 8.32 11.37
CA PHE A 52 -8.49 8.28 10.10
C PHE A 52 -8.37 9.67 9.47
N LEU A 53 -9.45 10.45 9.45
CA LEU A 53 -9.43 11.85 9.00
C LEU A 53 -8.58 12.73 9.92
N GLY A 54 -8.62 12.49 11.24
CA GLY A 54 -7.80 13.20 12.21
C GLY A 54 -6.30 13.00 11.98
N ALA A 55 -5.87 11.77 11.68
CA ALA A 55 -4.49 11.47 11.34
C ALA A 55 -4.05 12.18 10.05
N ALA A 56 -4.88 12.15 9.00
CA ALA A 56 -4.63 12.84 7.73
C ALA A 56 -4.46 14.35 7.94
N ARG A 57 -5.34 14.99 8.72
CA ARG A 57 -5.23 16.42 9.05
C ARG A 57 -3.93 16.74 9.78
N ARG A 58 -3.54 15.93 10.78
CA ARG A 58 -2.28 16.13 11.51
C ARG A 58 -1.04 16.01 10.62
N MET A 59 -1.06 15.10 9.63
CA MET A 59 0.04 15.00 8.65
C MET A 59 0.22 16.29 7.84
N VAL A 60 -0.87 16.97 7.51
CA VAL A 60 -0.85 18.27 6.83
C VAL A 60 -0.43 19.38 7.80
N ASP A 61 -1.03 19.44 8.98
CA ASP A 61 -0.77 20.49 9.98
C ASP A 61 0.70 20.50 10.46
N TYR A 62 1.32 19.32 10.55
CA TYR A 62 2.74 19.18 10.89
C TYR A 62 3.68 19.31 9.68
N GLY A 63 3.16 19.56 8.48
CA GLY A 63 3.96 19.74 7.27
C GLY A 63 4.59 18.45 6.73
N LEU A 64 4.17 17.26 7.21
CA LEU A 64 4.74 15.98 6.77
C LEU A 64 4.43 15.69 5.30
N ARG A 65 3.25 16.10 4.83
CA ARG A 65 2.87 16.01 3.41
C ARG A 65 3.92 16.70 2.53
N ASP A 66 4.35 17.90 2.90
CA ASP A 66 5.28 18.71 2.11
C ASP A 66 6.71 18.14 2.14
N LEU A 67 7.01 17.26 3.10
CA LEU A 67 8.24 16.45 3.17
C LEU A 67 8.13 15.13 2.38
N GLY A 68 6.99 14.87 1.73
CA GLY A 68 6.75 13.69 0.90
C GLY A 68 5.95 12.57 1.55
N TYR A 69 5.50 12.71 2.80
CA TYR A 69 4.61 11.75 3.45
C TYR A 69 3.18 11.91 2.92
N GLU A 70 2.93 11.35 1.75
CA GLU A 70 1.68 11.54 1.01
C GLU A 70 0.64 10.43 1.24
N TYR A 71 1.02 9.27 1.79
CA TYR A 71 0.09 8.14 1.97
C TYR A 71 -0.48 8.05 3.38
N VAL A 72 -1.80 7.90 3.48
CA VAL A 72 -2.53 7.57 4.72
C VAL A 72 -3.15 6.18 4.52
N ASN A 73 -2.62 5.18 5.21
CA ASN A 73 -3.00 3.80 5.00
C ASN A 73 -3.92 3.31 6.13
N ILE A 74 -5.12 2.86 5.75
CA ILE A 74 -5.99 2.13 6.67
C ILE A 74 -5.62 0.65 6.65
N ASP A 75 -5.27 0.13 7.82
CA ASP A 75 -4.93 -1.27 8.01
C ASP A 75 -6.19 -2.12 8.25
N ASP A 76 -6.04 -3.32 8.79
CA ASP A 76 -7.13 -4.28 8.99
C ASP A 76 -8.30 -3.72 9.84
N CYS A 77 -9.43 -4.45 9.90
CA CYS A 77 -10.63 -4.12 10.68
C CYS A 77 -11.47 -2.92 10.18
N TRP A 78 -11.32 -2.46 8.93
CA TRP A 78 -12.19 -1.42 8.32
C TRP A 78 -13.50 -1.96 7.70
N SER A 79 -13.51 -3.23 7.32
CA SER A 79 -14.65 -3.91 6.69
C SER A 79 -15.55 -4.61 7.72
N ASP A 80 -16.81 -4.81 7.34
CA ASP A 80 -17.79 -5.49 8.17
C ASP A 80 -17.46 -6.99 8.27
N LYS A 81 -17.14 -7.44 9.48
CA LYS A 81 -16.74 -8.83 9.75
C LYS A 81 -17.88 -9.84 9.54
N ALA A 82 -19.13 -9.41 9.75
CA ALA A 82 -20.31 -10.27 9.73
C ALA A 82 -20.88 -10.40 8.32
N LEU A 83 -21.10 -9.27 7.65
CA LEU A 83 -21.61 -9.23 6.28
C LEU A 83 -20.56 -9.71 5.28
N ARG A 84 -19.28 -9.36 5.51
CA ARG A 84 -18.12 -9.67 4.66
C ARG A 84 -18.25 -9.09 3.25
N ARG A 85 -19.14 -9.67 2.45
CA ARG A 85 -19.44 -9.25 1.09
C ARG A 85 -20.93 -9.10 0.87
N ASP A 86 -21.27 -8.13 0.04
CA ASP A 86 -22.63 -7.98 -0.43
C ASP A 86 -23.07 -9.26 -1.18
N ALA A 87 -24.31 -9.69 -0.95
CA ALA A 87 -24.83 -10.93 -1.49
C ALA A 87 -24.98 -10.89 -3.02
N VAL A 88 -25.18 -9.69 -3.59
CA VAL A 88 -25.45 -9.47 -5.01
C VAL A 88 -24.21 -8.97 -5.74
N THR A 89 -23.62 -7.85 -5.31
CA THR A 89 -22.46 -7.24 -5.99
C THR A 89 -21.17 -8.00 -5.71
N ARG A 90 -21.14 -8.80 -4.64
CA ARG A 90 -19.95 -9.51 -4.14
C ARG A 90 -18.82 -8.57 -3.71
N GLU A 91 -19.08 -7.27 -3.54
CA GLU A 91 -18.10 -6.30 -3.04
C GLU A 91 -17.90 -6.43 -1.53
N ILE A 92 -16.77 -5.97 -1.01
CA ILE A 92 -16.51 -5.94 0.44
C ILE A 92 -17.44 -4.89 1.07
N VAL A 93 -18.13 -5.28 2.14
CA VAL A 93 -18.99 -4.36 2.90
C VAL A 93 -18.15 -3.60 3.91
N VAL A 94 -18.31 -2.28 3.96
CA VAL A 94 -17.67 -1.40 4.94
C VAL A 94 -18.38 -1.54 6.29
N ASP A 95 -17.65 -1.51 7.40
CA ASP A 95 -18.24 -1.43 8.73
C ASP A 95 -18.89 -0.05 8.92
N GLY A 96 -20.23 0.01 8.86
CA GLY A 96 -21.00 1.24 8.97
C GLY A 96 -20.98 1.89 10.35
N ALA A 97 -20.60 1.16 11.41
CA ALA A 97 -20.41 1.76 12.73
C ALA A 97 -19.09 2.54 12.80
N LYS A 98 -18.07 2.09 12.07
CA LYS A 98 -16.75 2.74 11.98
C LYS A 98 -16.69 3.83 10.92
N PHE A 99 -17.34 3.60 9.79
CA PHE A 99 -17.36 4.50 8.64
C PHE A 99 -18.81 4.78 8.25
N PRO A 100 -19.53 5.59 9.03
CA PRO A 100 -20.96 5.86 8.81
C PRO A 100 -21.25 6.56 7.48
N HIS A 101 -20.28 7.28 6.90
CA HIS A 101 -20.41 7.89 5.58
C HIS A 101 -19.76 7.04 4.47
N GLY A 102 -19.25 5.86 4.81
CA GLY A 102 -18.53 4.97 3.93
C GLY A 102 -17.09 5.41 3.61
N ILE A 103 -16.33 4.48 3.04
CA ILE A 103 -14.91 4.72 2.68
C ILE A 103 -14.77 5.81 1.62
N LYS A 104 -15.67 5.88 0.62
CA LYS A 104 -15.58 6.88 -0.44
C LYS A 104 -15.59 8.31 0.11
N HIS A 105 -16.53 8.64 1.00
CA HIS A 105 -16.59 9.96 1.62
C HIS A 105 -15.29 10.32 2.34
N THR A 106 -14.75 9.35 3.08
CA THR A 106 -13.50 9.49 3.82
C THR A 106 -12.32 9.74 2.88
N VAL A 107 -12.22 8.96 1.79
CA VAL A 107 -11.18 9.09 0.76
C VAL A 107 -11.25 10.45 0.05
N ASP A 108 -12.46 10.89 -0.34
CA ASP A 108 -12.66 12.18 -1.00
C ASP A 108 -12.12 13.35 -0.12
N GLN A 109 -12.36 13.29 1.20
CA GLN A 109 -11.83 14.30 2.12
C GLN A 109 -10.30 14.26 2.22
N ILE A 110 -9.67 13.08 2.24
CA ILE A 110 -8.21 12.94 2.30
C ILE A 110 -7.57 13.42 1.00
N HIS A 111 -8.18 13.12 -0.15
CA HIS A 111 -7.74 13.63 -1.44
C HIS A 111 -7.84 15.16 -1.52
N ALA A 112 -8.89 15.77 -0.95
CA ALA A 112 -9.01 17.22 -0.86
C ALA A 112 -7.88 17.88 -0.02
N MET A 113 -7.20 17.11 0.85
CA MET A 113 -6.03 17.56 1.60
C MET A 113 -4.70 17.41 0.83
N GLY A 114 -4.74 16.85 -0.38
CA GLY A 114 -3.55 16.55 -1.19
C GLY A 114 -2.78 15.32 -0.70
N LEU A 115 -3.46 14.40 -0.01
CA LEU A 115 -2.94 13.12 0.45
C LEU A 115 -3.56 11.99 -0.40
N LYS A 116 -2.94 10.81 -0.36
CA LYS A 116 -3.36 9.58 -1.03
C LYS A 116 -3.76 8.54 0.01
N VAL A 117 -4.72 7.69 -0.32
CA VAL A 117 -5.19 6.62 0.57
C VAL A 117 -4.67 5.27 0.11
N GLY A 118 -4.17 4.48 1.05
CA GLY A 118 -3.97 3.03 0.89
C GLY A 118 -4.97 2.25 1.73
N ILE A 119 -5.40 1.09 1.24
CA ILE A 119 -6.37 0.22 1.92
C ILE A 119 -5.84 -1.20 2.04
N TYR A 120 -6.04 -1.80 3.21
CA TYR A 120 -5.60 -3.15 3.50
C TYR A 120 -6.60 -4.21 3.05
N SER A 121 -6.09 -5.31 2.51
CA SER A 121 -6.78 -6.59 2.38
C SER A 121 -5.74 -7.70 2.18
N ASP A 122 -6.11 -8.93 2.52
CA ASP A 122 -5.27 -10.13 2.48
C ASP A 122 -5.47 -11.00 1.21
N ALA A 123 -4.46 -11.82 0.91
CA ALA A 123 -4.43 -12.78 -0.19
C ALA A 123 -4.80 -14.22 0.24
N GLY A 124 -5.52 -14.37 1.34
CA GLY A 124 -6.07 -15.60 1.87
C GLY A 124 -7.56 -15.46 2.14
N GLU A 125 -8.20 -16.53 2.62
CA GLU A 125 -9.64 -16.48 2.92
C GLU A 125 -9.93 -15.43 4.01
N PHE A 126 -9.04 -15.27 4.98
CA PHE A 126 -9.12 -14.32 6.08
C PHE A 126 -7.78 -13.58 6.28
N GLY A 127 -7.83 -12.27 6.56
CA GLY A 127 -6.67 -11.51 7.03
C GLY A 127 -6.26 -11.86 8.46
N PRO A 128 -5.14 -11.32 8.97
CA PRO A 128 -4.59 -11.61 10.30
C PRO A 128 -5.58 -11.40 11.45
N SER A 129 -6.52 -10.45 11.33
CA SER A 129 -7.57 -10.22 12.34
C SER A 129 -8.85 -11.06 12.12
N GLY A 130 -8.82 -12.01 11.19
CA GLY A 130 -9.92 -12.94 10.89
C GLY A 130 -11.03 -12.36 10.00
N VAL A 131 -10.77 -11.30 9.24
CA VAL A 131 -11.76 -10.72 8.29
C VAL A 131 -11.57 -11.25 6.88
N ASN A 132 -12.65 -11.60 6.18
CA ASN A 132 -12.55 -12.15 4.83
C ASN A 132 -11.98 -11.11 3.87
N SER A 133 -10.87 -11.45 3.23
CA SER A 133 -10.19 -10.59 2.27
C SER A 133 -10.20 -11.26 0.90
N VAL A 134 -10.71 -10.59 -0.11
CA VAL A 134 -10.41 -11.00 -1.50
C VAL A 134 -10.13 -9.71 -2.25
N CYS A 135 -8.93 -9.18 -1.98
CA CYS A 135 -8.19 -8.26 -2.82
C CYS A 135 -6.78 -8.19 -2.24
N VAL A 136 -5.77 -8.51 -3.04
CA VAL A 136 -4.38 -8.54 -2.60
C VAL A 136 -3.87 -7.10 -2.51
N CYS A 137 -3.41 -6.65 -1.34
CA CYS A 137 -2.23 -5.76 -1.23
C CYS A 137 -1.67 -5.73 0.19
N VAL A 138 -0.69 -6.62 0.45
CA VAL A 138 0.32 -6.41 1.49
C VAL A 138 1.68 -6.73 0.90
N CYS A 139 2.36 -5.70 0.44
CA CYS A 139 3.82 -5.57 0.29
C CYS A 139 4.09 -4.22 -0.39
N VAL A 140 3.89 -3.10 0.31
CA VAL A 140 4.21 -1.76 -0.24
C VAL A 140 3.59 -1.52 -1.63
N CYS A 141 2.47 -2.15 -1.94
CA CYS A 141 1.67 -1.83 -3.11
C CYS A 141 0.54 -0.98 -2.59
N VAL A 142 0.72 0.34 -2.70
CA VAL A 142 -0.37 1.28 -2.55
C VAL A 142 -1.38 0.95 -3.66
N CYS A 143 -2.50 0.31 -3.32
CA CYS A 143 -3.70 0.44 -4.12
C CYS A 143 -4.14 1.90 -3.99
N VAL A 144 -3.72 2.75 -4.92
CA VAL A 144 -4.26 4.10 -5.01
C VAL A 144 -5.71 3.93 -5.42
N CYS A 145 -6.64 4.33 -4.56
CA CYS A 145 -8.05 4.44 -4.92
C CYS A 145 -8.25 5.66 -5.83
N ASP A 146 -7.72 5.62 -7.04
CA ASP A 146 -8.06 6.58 -8.08
C ASP A 146 -9.37 6.15 -8.74
N GLY A 147 -10.49 6.79 -8.36
CA GLY A 147 -11.73 6.90 -9.14
C GLY A 147 -12.44 5.61 -9.54
#